data_AF-A0A2E0HNK1-F1
#
_entry.id   AF-A0A2E0HNK1-F1
#
_cell.length_a   1.000
_cell.length_b   1.000
_cell.length_c   1.000
_cell.angle_alpha   90.00
_cell.angle_beta   90.00
_cell.angle_gamma   90.00
#
_symmetry.space_group_name_H-M   'P 1'
#
loop_
_entity.id
_entity.type
_entity.pdbx_description
1 polymer ?
#
loop_
_entity_poly.entity_id
_entity_poly.type
_entity_poly.pdbx_seq_one_letter_code
_entity_poly.pdbx_strand_id
1 'polypeptide(L)'
;MSDVIALGCGLVGKFVIKRLLENGNSVTVVDLKVPKEIATLEQVTSVEGDVFSIIESLPQNKVVVNMLPGRIGDKVRPKLIKSGHQIIDLAFTLEDPIKYSELAKSNNCSLLWDVGIAPGLSNMLVKRGSKILGELDLVHIKVGGNPSKVDSGWSYMAPFSPSDVIEEYTRPARIIENNQSVTVPALSQRHLIDVEYHGKMEAFLTDGLRSIMDSIPAKEMKEFTVRWPGHIDKWITEGIDMDENELLNEWKFDNSREEFTWLEVKVERDGSKIRWMVYDNGKNGDSSMARTTGLVTAACAILFLEKGPMGGCGLEPGIHPPENLSEDSIQYIIDYLQENGVEINQY
;
A
#
# COMPACT_ATOMS: atom_id res chain seq x y z
N MET A 1 -19.33 14.88 16.21
CA MET A 1 -17.87 15.00 16.05
C MET A 1 -17.44 13.78 15.27
N SER A 2 -16.71 13.93 14.17
CA SER A 2 -16.44 12.82 13.24
C SER A 2 -15.79 11.61 13.90
N ASP A 3 -16.07 10.42 13.38
CA ASP A 3 -15.55 9.14 13.88
C ASP A 3 -14.09 8.96 13.49
N VAL A 4 -13.75 9.36 12.26
CA VAL A 4 -12.43 9.19 11.66
C VAL A 4 -11.96 10.47 10.96
N ILE A 5 -10.64 10.68 10.95
CA ILE A 5 -9.99 11.76 10.19
C ILE A 5 -9.20 11.14 9.04
N ALA A 6 -9.48 11.54 7.80
CA ALA A 6 -8.74 11.15 6.62
C ALA A 6 -7.82 12.29 6.17
N LEU A 7 -6.51 12.03 6.15
CA LEU A 7 -5.51 12.97 5.64
C LEU A 7 -5.16 12.56 4.21
N GLY A 8 -5.49 13.41 3.23
CA GLY A 8 -5.34 13.12 1.82
C GLY A 8 -6.62 12.57 1.18
N CYS A 9 -6.97 13.09 0.01
CA CYS A 9 -8.17 12.78 -0.77
C CYS A 9 -7.82 12.57 -2.25
N GLY A 10 -6.68 11.92 -2.53
CA GLY A 10 -6.26 11.49 -3.87
C GLY A 10 -7.07 10.30 -4.40
N LEU A 11 -6.58 9.63 -5.46
CA LEU A 11 -7.30 8.51 -6.10
C LEU A 11 -7.72 7.41 -5.11
N VAL A 12 -6.74 6.87 -4.36
CA VAL A 12 -7.00 5.84 -3.33
C VAL A 12 -7.75 6.44 -2.14
N GLY A 13 -7.38 7.66 -1.72
CA GLY A 13 -8.01 8.32 -0.57
C GLY A 13 -9.51 8.53 -0.73
N LYS A 14 -9.96 8.96 -1.92
CA LYS A 14 -11.39 9.07 -2.24
C LYS A 14 -12.12 7.73 -2.08
N PHE A 15 -11.51 6.64 -2.54
CA PHE A 15 -12.09 5.31 -2.41
C PHE A 15 -12.22 4.89 -0.94
N VAL A 16 -11.15 5.04 -0.16
CA VAL A 16 -11.14 4.72 1.28
C VAL A 16 -12.21 5.53 2.03
N ILE A 17 -12.29 6.83 1.79
CA ILE A 17 -13.30 7.70 2.41
C ILE A 17 -14.71 7.20 2.11
N LYS A 18 -15.03 6.86 0.85
CA LYS A 18 -16.34 6.29 0.49
C LYS A 18 -16.62 4.98 1.21
N ARG A 19 -15.65 4.06 1.31
CA ARG A 19 -15.82 2.80 2.05
C ARG A 19 -16.11 3.03 3.53
N LEU A 20 -15.43 3.98 4.16
CA LEU A 20 -15.67 4.34 5.57
C LEU A 20 -17.08 4.92 5.78
N LEU A 21 -17.55 5.78 4.86
CA LEU A 21 -18.91 6.33 4.88
C LEU A 21 -19.97 5.24 4.68
N GLU A 22 -19.75 4.30 3.75
CA GLU A 22 -20.64 3.17 3.52
C GLU A 22 -20.73 2.22 4.71
N ASN A 23 -19.67 2.14 5.54
CA ASN A 23 -19.69 1.43 6.83
C ASN A 23 -20.33 2.27 7.96
N GLY A 24 -21.02 3.38 7.63
CA GLY A 24 -21.78 4.20 8.56
C GLY A 24 -20.98 5.25 9.33
N ASN A 25 -19.69 5.43 9.03
CA ASN A 25 -18.84 6.38 9.76
C ASN A 25 -18.97 7.80 9.22
N SER A 26 -18.78 8.78 10.10
CA SER A 26 -18.58 10.19 9.73
C SER A 26 -17.10 10.53 9.61
N VAL A 27 -16.71 11.26 8.56
CA VAL A 27 -15.32 11.48 8.16
C VAL A 27 -14.97 12.96 8.11
N THR A 28 -13.93 13.37 8.82
CA THR A 28 -13.26 14.66 8.53
C THR A 28 -12.20 14.45 7.46
N VAL A 29 -12.32 15.11 6.32
CA VAL A 29 -11.37 15.02 5.21
C VAL A 29 -10.49 16.26 5.17
N VAL A 30 -9.18 16.06 5.27
CA VAL A 30 -8.17 17.12 5.20
C VAL A 30 -7.35 16.95 3.93
N ASP A 31 -7.35 17.95 3.05
CA ASP A 31 -6.52 18.00 1.85
C ASP A 31 -6.24 19.47 1.48
N LEU A 32 -5.23 19.74 0.65
CA LEU A 32 -5.04 21.06 0.04
C LEU A 32 -6.29 21.49 -0.74
N LYS A 33 -6.97 20.53 -1.36
CA LYS A 33 -8.25 20.74 -2.04
C LYS A 33 -9.10 19.50 -1.96
N VAL A 34 -10.26 19.61 -1.33
CA VAL A 34 -11.19 18.49 -1.20
C VAL A 34 -12.08 18.45 -2.45
N PRO A 35 -12.10 17.35 -3.23
CA PRO A 35 -12.96 17.24 -4.40
C PRO A 35 -14.43 17.47 -4.05
N LYS A 36 -15.15 18.22 -4.89
CA LYS A 36 -16.57 18.57 -4.65
C LYS A 36 -17.43 17.34 -4.41
N GLU A 37 -17.19 16.26 -5.17
CA GLU A 37 -17.88 14.97 -5.03
C GLU A 37 -17.75 14.33 -3.64
N ILE A 38 -16.71 14.66 -2.88
CA ILE A 38 -16.51 14.21 -1.50
C ILE A 38 -17.03 15.26 -0.51
N ALA A 39 -16.74 16.54 -0.75
CA ALA A 39 -17.11 17.63 0.16
C ALA A 39 -18.62 17.81 0.34
N THR A 40 -19.44 17.35 -0.62
CA THR A 40 -20.91 17.47 -0.57
C THR A 40 -21.62 16.27 0.07
N LEU A 41 -20.89 15.24 0.51
CA LEU A 41 -21.49 14.06 1.15
C LEU A 41 -21.93 14.40 2.58
N GLU A 42 -23.11 13.92 2.99
CA GLU A 42 -23.79 14.31 4.25
C GLU A 42 -22.94 14.06 5.51
N GLN A 43 -22.15 12.98 5.52
CA GLN A 43 -21.32 12.57 6.66
C GLN A 43 -19.85 13.03 6.54
N VAL A 44 -19.55 13.94 5.61
CA VAL A 44 -18.20 14.51 5.41
C VAL A 44 -18.10 15.91 5.99
N THR A 45 -17.09 16.12 6.82
CA THR A 45 -16.59 17.47 7.17
C THR A 45 -15.34 17.75 6.36
N SER A 46 -15.40 18.68 5.41
CA SER A 46 -14.24 19.06 4.60
C SER A 46 -13.43 20.16 5.28
N VAL A 47 -12.11 19.99 5.29
CA VAL A 47 -11.14 20.98 5.79
C VAL A 47 -10.06 21.15 4.73
N GLU A 48 -10.13 22.26 3.99
CA GLU A 48 -9.14 22.58 2.96
C GLU A 48 -7.96 23.36 3.53
N GLY A 49 -6.75 22.92 3.21
CA GLY A 49 -5.51 23.64 3.50
C GLY A 49 -4.31 22.73 3.73
N ASP A 50 -3.17 23.34 4.05
CA ASP A 50 -1.94 22.60 4.35
C ASP A 50 -2.08 21.83 5.66
N VAL A 51 -1.90 20.50 5.60
CA VAL A 51 -1.96 19.62 6.76
C VAL A 51 -1.06 20.07 7.91
N PHE A 52 0.11 20.67 7.62
CA PHE A 52 1.02 21.14 8.66
C PHE A 52 0.45 22.30 9.48
N SER A 53 -0.45 23.08 8.89
CA SER A 53 -1.15 24.19 9.53
C SER A 53 -2.42 23.74 10.26
N ILE A 54 -3.02 22.62 9.81
CA ILE A 54 -4.33 22.15 10.31
C ILE A 54 -4.19 21.12 11.43
N ILE A 55 -3.16 20.27 11.36
CA ILE A 55 -3.05 19.04 12.17
C ILE A 55 -3.17 19.27 13.68
N GLU A 56 -2.68 20.39 14.21
CA GLU A 56 -2.74 20.70 15.65
C GLU A 56 -4.13 21.17 16.11
N SER A 57 -5.00 21.57 15.18
CA SER A 57 -6.39 21.95 15.46
C SER A 57 -7.38 20.80 15.36
N LEU A 58 -6.93 19.63 14.90
CA LEU A 58 -7.78 18.46 14.75
C LEU A 58 -8.20 17.89 16.12
N PRO A 59 -9.40 17.29 16.24
CA PRO A 59 -9.82 16.64 17.47
C PRO A 59 -8.86 15.50 17.85
N GLN A 60 -8.34 15.51 19.08
CA GLN A 60 -7.41 14.51 19.60
C GLN A 60 -8.07 13.15 19.86
N ASN A 61 -7.26 12.11 20.08
CA ASN A 61 -7.71 10.75 20.43
C ASN A 61 -8.73 10.14 19.44
N LYS A 62 -8.51 10.38 18.14
CA LYS A 62 -9.31 9.84 17.04
C LYS A 62 -8.58 8.74 16.27
N VAL A 63 -9.33 7.95 15.52
CA VAL A 63 -8.73 7.15 14.43
C VAL A 63 -8.37 8.09 13.28
N VAL A 64 -7.15 7.98 12.77
CA VAL A 64 -6.65 8.77 11.64
C VAL A 64 -6.18 7.82 10.55
N VAL A 65 -6.67 8.04 9.33
CA VAL A 65 -6.15 7.38 8.13
C VAL A 65 -5.22 8.35 7.41
N ASN A 66 -3.92 8.08 7.48
CA ASN A 66 -2.88 8.88 6.82
C ASN A 66 -2.66 8.36 5.40
N MET A 67 -3.14 9.11 4.40
CA MET A 67 -3.07 8.77 2.98
C MET A 67 -2.36 9.88 2.19
N LEU A 68 -1.49 10.62 2.87
CA LEU A 68 -0.67 11.68 2.28
C LEU A 68 0.47 11.08 1.44
N PRO A 69 1.03 11.84 0.48
CA PRO A 69 2.27 11.45 -0.21
C PRO A 69 3.40 11.15 0.78
N GLY A 70 4.28 10.20 0.46
CA GLY A 70 5.31 9.70 1.37
C GLY A 70 6.11 10.79 2.10
N ARG A 71 6.64 11.76 1.33
CA ARG A 71 7.44 12.88 1.85
C ARG A 71 6.72 13.74 2.91
N ILE A 72 5.39 13.75 2.89
CA ILE A 72 4.54 14.48 3.84
C ILE A 72 4.08 13.54 4.96
N GLY A 73 3.72 12.31 4.62
CA GLY A 73 3.24 11.27 5.53
C GLY A 73 4.15 11.05 6.73
N ASP A 74 5.47 10.90 6.53
CA ASP A 74 6.39 10.69 7.67
C ASP A 74 6.41 11.89 8.64
N LYS A 75 6.34 13.11 8.09
CA LYS A 75 6.46 14.35 8.86
C LYS A 75 5.27 14.61 9.76
N VAL A 76 4.10 14.06 9.45
CA VAL A 76 2.90 14.24 10.29
C VAL A 76 2.81 13.21 11.42
N ARG A 77 3.42 12.01 11.28
CA ARG A 77 3.33 10.92 12.27
C ARG A 77 3.62 11.39 13.71
N PRO A 78 4.69 12.13 14.02
CA PRO A 78 4.98 12.51 15.40
C PRO A 78 3.89 13.40 16.01
N LYS A 79 3.25 14.26 15.21
CA LYS A 79 2.16 15.13 15.67
C LYS A 79 0.89 14.32 15.91
N LEU A 80 0.61 13.35 15.04
CA LEU A 80 -0.53 12.43 15.22
C LEU A 80 -0.37 11.60 16.49
N ILE A 81 0.81 11.01 16.69
CA ILE A 81 1.12 10.18 17.85
C ILE A 81 0.99 11.00 19.16
N LYS A 82 1.58 12.20 19.21
CA LYS A 82 1.50 13.09 20.39
C LYS A 82 0.08 13.53 20.74
N SER A 83 -0.83 13.48 19.77
CA SER A 83 -2.25 13.83 19.95
C SER A 83 -3.11 12.61 20.34
N GLY A 84 -2.48 11.47 20.66
CA GLY A 84 -3.13 10.26 21.14
C GLY A 84 -3.96 9.52 20.08
N HIS A 85 -3.75 9.82 18.79
CA HIS A 85 -4.49 9.19 17.71
C HIS A 85 -4.16 7.70 17.57
N GLN A 86 -5.11 6.92 17.05
CA GLN A 86 -4.85 5.57 16.55
C GLN A 86 -4.73 5.66 15.02
N ILE A 87 -3.65 5.15 14.45
CA ILE A 87 -3.24 5.56 13.10
C ILE A 87 -3.20 4.36 12.16
N ILE A 88 -3.91 4.47 11.05
CA ILE A 88 -3.80 3.60 9.87
C ILE A 88 -3.03 4.39 8.82
N ASP A 89 -1.86 3.91 8.43
CA ASP A 89 -0.91 4.67 7.64
C ASP A 89 -0.61 4.01 6.30
N LEU A 90 -1.20 4.58 5.26
CA LEU A 90 -1.00 4.16 3.87
C LEU A 90 0.20 4.88 3.22
N ALA A 91 0.74 5.94 3.83
CA ALA A 91 1.80 6.71 3.22
C ALA A 91 3.07 5.85 3.02
N PHE A 92 3.47 5.67 1.76
CA PHE A 92 4.68 4.94 1.41
C PHE A 92 5.91 5.84 1.63
N THR A 93 6.69 5.56 2.67
CA THR A 93 7.74 6.47 3.16
C THR A 93 9.13 5.87 3.05
N LEU A 94 10.16 6.66 2.79
CA LEU A 94 11.55 6.16 2.84
C LEU A 94 11.92 5.78 4.27
N GLU A 95 11.47 6.59 5.23
CA GLU A 95 11.77 6.45 6.64
C GLU A 95 11.01 5.29 7.27
N ASP A 96 11.73 4.47 8.04
CA ASP A 96 11.14 3.43 8.87
C ASP A 96 10.38 4.06 10.06
N PRO A 97 9.06 3.84 10.20
CA PRO A 97 8.27 4.40 11.29
C PRO A 97 8.66 3.86 12.67
N ILE A 98 9.40 2.75 12.76
CA ILE A 98 9.85 2.14 14.03
C ILE A 98 10.64 3.14 14.89
N LYS A 99 11.28 4.15 14.28
CA LYS A 99 11.95 5.26 15.00
C LYS A 99 11.02 6.01 15.97
N TYR A 100 9.70 5.90 15.79
CA TYR A 100 8.69 6.52 16.66
C TYR A 100 8.09 5.56 17.70
N SER A 101 8.64 4.35 17.88
CA SER A 101 8.09 3.32 18.80
C SER A 101 7.93 3.81 20.24
N GLU A 102 8.96 4.44 20.82
CA GLU A 102 8.88 4.96 22.19
C GLU A 102 7.91 6.14 22.31
N LEU A 103 7.79 6.96 21.26
CA LEU A 103 6.82 8.03 21.20
C LEU A 103 5.38 7.47 21.18
N ALA A 104 5.14 6.41 20.40
CA ALA A 104 3.85 5.75 20.31
C ALA A 104 3.42 5.13 21.64
N LYS A 105 4.32 4.36 22.29
CA LYS A 105 4.07 3.75 23.61
C LYS A 105 3.76 4.79 24.69
N SER A 106 4.57 5.86 24.77
CA SER A 106 4.38 6.92 25.77
C SER A 106 3.10 7.73 25.61
N ASN A 107 2.48 7.72 24.41
CA ASN A 107 1.21 8.38 24.13
C ASN A 107 0.04 7.40 23.98
N ASN A 108 0.22 6.13 24.34
CA ASN A 108 -0.82 5.08 24.22
C ASN A 108 -1.43 4.98 22.80
N CYS A 109 -0.58 5.16 21.80
CA CYS A 109 -0.95 5.18 20.38
C CYS A 109 -0.46 3.90 19.70
N SER A 110 -1.31 3.32 18.87
CA SER A 110 -0.95 2.27 17.91
C SER A 110 -0.98 2.86 16.50
N LEU A 111 0.11 2.67 15.76
CA LEU A 111 0.23 3.01 14.34
C LEU A 111 0.48 1.73 13.55
N LEU A 112 -0.45 1.41 12.64
CA LEU A 112 -0.29 0.34 11.65
C LEU A 112 0.12 0.97 10.31
N TRP A 113 1.31 0.65 9.81
CA TRP A 113 1.86 1.25 8.58
C TRP A 113 1.92 0.27 7.41
N ASP A 114 2.15 0.82 6.22
CA ASP A 114 2.26 0.08 4.96
C ASP A 114 0.98 -0.75 4.67
N VAL A 115 -0.22 -0.16 4.88
CA VAL A 115 -1.52 -0.84 4.75
C VAL A 115 -2.14 -0.81 3.34
N GLY A 116 -1.37 -1.20 2.33
CA GLY A 116 -1.81 -1.24 0.93
C GLY A 116 -1.89 -2.65 0.34
N ILE A 117 -1.80 -2.75 -0.99
CA ILE A 117 -1.68 -4.03 -1.69
C ILE A 117 -0.28 -4.64 -1.52
N ALA A 118 0.76 -3.84 -1.81
CA ALA A 118 2.16 -4.17 -1.60
C ALA A 118 2.95 -2.85 -1.43
N PRO A 119 3.56 -2.61 -0.26
CA PRO A 119 3.48 -3.41 0.97
C PRO A 119 2.06 -3.38 1.57
N GLY A 120 1.74 -4.36 2.41
CA GLY A 120 0.43 -4.50 3.06
C GLY A 120 -0.10 -5.92 2.97
N LEU A 121 -1.07 -6.15 2.10
CA LEU A 121 -1.59 -7.50 1.86
C LEU A 121 -0.48 -8.48 1.46
N SER A 122 0.50 -8.05 0.67
CA SER A 122 1.67 -8.86 0.34
C SER A 122 2.40 -9.36 1.61
N ASN A 123 2.70 -8.48 2.56
CA ASN A 123 3.33 -8.80 3.83
C ASN A 123 2.46 -9.73 4.69
N MET A 124 1.14 -9.49 4.74
CA MET A 124 0.18 -10.33 5.47
C MET A 124 0.14 -11.76 4.90
N LEU A 125 0.22 -11.92 3.58
CA LEU A 125 0.26 -13.23 2.93
C LEU A 125 1.59 -13.95 3.18
N VAL A 126 2.73 -13.24 3.19
CA VAL A 126 4.02 -13.83 3.60
C VAL A 126 3.96 -14.31 5.05
N LYS A 127 3.37 -13.51 5.96
CA LYS A 127 3.14 -13.90 7.35
C LYS A 127 2.33 -15.18 7.48
N ARG A 128 1.22 -15.27 6.75
CA ARG A 128 0.37 -16.47 6.74
C ARG A 128 1.15 -17.68 6.21
N GLY A 129 1.93 -17.49 5.16
CA GLY A 129 2.85 -18.51 4.64
C GLY A 129 3.87 -19.00 5.64
N SER A 130 4.54 -18.09 6.35
CA SER A 130 5.54 -18.44 7.37
C SER A 130 4.91 -19.14 8.57
N LYS A 131 3.65 -18.85 8.91
CA LYS A 131 2.90 -19.56 9.96
C LYS A 131 2.57 -20.99 9.57
N ILE A 132 2.29 -21.24 8.29
CA ILE A 132 1.95 -22.58 7.77
C ILE A 132 3.20 -23.43 7.56
N LEU A 133 4.24 -22.86 6.94
CA LEU A 133 5.44 -23.59 6.51
C LEU A 133 6.63 -23.50 7.49
N GLY A 134 6.62 -22.54 8.41
CA GLY A 134 7.74 -22.26 9.31
C GLY A 134 8.75 -21.28 8.71
N GLU A 135 10.04 -21.49 9.00
CA GLU A 135 11.14 -20.70 8.43
C GLU A 135 11.23 -20.92 6.93
N LEU A 136 11.21 -19.86 6.13
CA LEU A 136 11.04 -19.97 4.68
C LEU A 136 12.39 -20.11 3.96
N ASP A 137 12.42 -20.90 2.88
CA ASP A 137 13.56 -20.93 1.97
C ASP A 137 13.48 -19.77 0.96
N LEU A 138 12.27 -19.46 0.50
CA LEU A 138 12.04 -18.47 -0.54
C LEU A 138 10.79 -17.67 -0.26
N VAL A 139 10.88 -16.36 -0.47
CA VAL A 139 9.77 -15.42 -0.50
C VAL A 139 9.90 -14.54 -1.74
N HIS A 140 9.03 -14.73 -2.72
CA HIS A 140 8.95 -13.87 -3.90
C HIS A 140 7.60 -13.16 -3.93
N ILE A 141 7.63 -11.84 -3.99
CA ILE A 141 6.46 -11.00 -4.23
C ILE A 141 6.60 -10.43 -5.64
N LYS A 142 5.53 -10.48 -6.43
CA LYS A 142 5.46 -9.82 -7.74
C LYS A 142 4.19 -9.01 -7.82
N VAL A 143 4.27 -7.72 -8.10
CA VAL A 143 3.11 -6.82 -8.07
C VAL A 143 3.13 -5.80 -9.20
N GLY A 144 1.98 -5.46 -9.76
CA GLY A 144 1.87 -4.40 -10.75
C GLY A 144 0.46 -3.91 -10.96
N GLY A 145 0.29 -2.58 -11.00
CA GLY A 145 -0.89 -1.92 -11.55
C GLY A 145 -0.57 -1.40 -12.96
N ASN A 146 -1.31 -1.87 -13.97
CA ASN A 146 -1.01 -1.60 -15.37
C ASN A 146 -2.29 -1.33 -16.17
N PRO A 147 -2.22 -0.57 -17.27
CA PRO A 147 -3.33 -0.53 -18.23
C PRO A 147 -3.59 -1.94 -18.79
N SER A 148 -4.84 -2.29 -19.06
CA SER A 148 -5.20 -3.62 -19.60
C SER A 148 -4.73 -3.85 -21.03
N LYS A 149 -4.29 -2.79 -21.72
CA LYS A 149 -3.74 -2.84 -23.07
C LYS A 149 -2.51 -1.96 -23.18
N VAL A 150 -1.53 -2.46 -23.91
CA VAL A 150 -0.35 -1.71 -24.35
C VAL A 150 -0.74 -0.55 -25.27
N ASP A 151 0.08 0.49 -25.27
CA ASP A 151 0.00 1.61 -26.19
C ASP A 151 1.36 1.82 -26.89
N SER A 152 1.42 2.82 -27.77
CA SER A 152 2.65 3.16 -28.50
C SER A 152 3.64 4.03 -27.70
N GLY A 153 3.23 4.48 -26.52
CA GLY A 153 4.05 5.29 -25.62
C GLY A 153 4.63 4.44 -24.51
N TRP A 154 4.28 4.76 -23.27
CA TRP A 154 4.83 4.09 -22.08
C TRP A 154 4.19 2.75 -21.76
N SER A 155 3.04 2.42 -22.35
CA SER A 155 2.19 1.31 -21.91
C SER A 155 1.97 1.31 -20.40
N TYR A 156 1.89 2.50 -19.81
CA TYR A 156 1.82 2.69 -18.37
C TYR A 156 1.10 4.00 -18.04
N MET A 157 0.40 3.97 -16.91
CA MET A 157 -0.13 5.15 -16.25
C MET A 157 -0.06 4.89 -14.75
N ALA A 158 0.43 5.88 -13.99
CA ALA A 158 0.67 5.76 -12.56
C ALA A 158 -0.67 5.64 -11.82
N PRO A 159 -0.98 4.49 -11.19
CA PRO A 159 -2.27 4.27 -10.54
C PRO A 159 -2.29 4.78 -9.08
N PHE A 160 -1.15 5.27 -8.60
CA PHE A 160 -0.96 5.96 -7.32
C PHE A 160 0.04 7.12 -7.49
N SER A 161 0.46 7.75 -6.39
CA SER A 161 1.41 8.85 -6.33
C SER A 161 2.59 8.65 -7.31
N PRO A 162 2.64 9.40 -8.42
CA PRO A 162 3.63 9.13 -9.46
C PRO A 162 5.08 9.44 -9.02
N SER A 163 5.29 10.35 -8.05
CA SER A 163 6.62 10.55 -7.46
C SER A 163 7.10 9.28 -6.75
N ASP A 164 6.20 8.55 -6.10
CA ASP A 164 6.54 7.30 -5.42
C ASP A 164 6.77 6.17 -6.43
N VAL A 165 6.15 6.23 -7.62
CA VAL A 165 6.45 5.31 -8.74
C VAL A 165 7.88 5.51 -9.25
N ILE A 166 8.36 6.75 -9.42
CA ILE A 166 9.72 7.03 -9.90
C ILE A 166 10.78 6.43 -8.96
N GLU A 167 10.51 6.45 -7.66
CA GLU A 167 11.37 5.88 -6.63
C GLU A 167 11.57 4.35 -6.83
N GLU A 168 10.63 3.64 -7.46
CA GLU A 168 10.79 2.21 -7.81
C GLU A 168 11.94 1.96 -8.79
N TYR A 169 12.24 2.92 -9.67
CA TYR A 169 13.25 2.79 -10.72
C TYR A 169 14.61 3.38 -10.38
N THR A 170 14.65 4.25 -9.36
CA THR A 170 15.84 5.03 -9.00
C THR A 170 16.48 4.55 -7.70
N ARG A 171 15.70 3.96 -6.79
CA ARG A 171 16.22 3.48 -5.51
C ARG A 171 16.85 2.09 -5.61
N PRO A 172 18.02 1.87 -4.98
CA PRO A 172 18.53 0.53 -4.75
C PRO A 172 17.50 -0.35 -4.03
N ALA A 173 17.42 -1.62 -4.44
CA ALA A 173 16.54 -2.59 -3.83
C ALA A 173 17.27 -3.35 -2.71
N ARG A 174 16.65 -3.44 -1.53
CA ARG A 174 17.11 -4.32 -0.46
C ARG A 174 16.45 -5.69 -0.62
N ILE A 175 17.24 -6.75 -0.54
CA ILE A 175 16.82 -8.14 -0.69
C ILE A 175 17.45 -9.00 0.41
N ILE A 176 16.90 -10.19 0.61
CA ILE A 176 17.60 -11.25 1.34
C ILE A 176 18.14 -12.26 0.33
N GLU A 177 19.44 -12.54 0.41
CA GLU A 177 20.09 -13.59 -0.37
C GLU A 177 21.09 -14.34 0.53
N ASN A 178 21.03 -15.67 0.52
CA ASN A 178 21.81 -16.53 1.41
C ASN A 178 21.67 -16.16 2.91
N ASN A 179 20.45 -15.82 3.36
CA ASN A 179 20.12 -15.36 4.72
C ASN A 179 20.78 -14.02 5.10
N GLN A 180 21.26 -13.23 4.14
CA GLN A 180 21.87 -11.94 4.40
C GLN A 180 21.11 -10.83 3.68
N SER A 181 20.95 -9.71 4.37
CA SER A 181 20.43 -8.48 3.76
C SER A 181 21.48 -7.88 2.83
N VAL A 182 21.11 -7.70 1.57
CA VAL A 182 21.97 -7.15 0.52
C VAL A 182 21.23 -6.00 -0.16
N THR A 183 21.94 -4.92 -0.45
CA THR A 183 21.41 -3.83 -1.27
C THR A 183 22.01 -3.92 -2.67
N VAL A 184 21.17 -3.95 -3.70
CA VAL A 184 21.57 -4.04 -5.10
C VAL A 184 21.04 -2.85 -5.89
N PRO A 185 21.68 -2.47 -7.01
CA PRO A 185 21.18 -1.37 -7.84
C PRO A 185 19.74 -1.60 -8.33
N ALA A 186 18.99 -0.52 -8.52
CA ALA A 186 17.69 -0.57 -9.18
C ALA A 186 17.80 -1.24 -10.55
N LEU A 187 16.76 -1.97 -10.98
CA LEU A 187 16.70 -2.64 -12.30
C LEU A 187 17.79 -3.70 -12.56
N SER A 188 18.61 -4.05 -11.56
CA SER A 188 19.73 -4.99 -11.71
C SER A 188 19.28 -6.42 -12.03
N GLN A 189 18.03 -6.78 -11.71
CA GLN A 189 17.41 -8.03 -12.10
C GLN A 189 16.09 -7.75 -12.80
N ARG A 190 15.96 -8.25 -14.03
CA ARG A 190 14.78 -8.18 -14.88
C ARG A 190 14.54 -9.55 -15.50
N HIS A 191 13.30 -9.99 -15.56
CA HIS A 191 12.94 -11.25 -16.22
C HIS A 191 11.49 -11.23 -16.71
N LEU A 192 11.21 -12.02 -17.76
CA LEU A 192 9.84 -12.22 -18.23
C LEU A 192 9.10 -13.20 -17.34
N ILE A 193 7.83 -12.92 -17.10
CA ILE A 193 6.88 -13.77 -16.37
C ILE A 193 5.58 -13.90 -17.15
N ASP A 194 4.83 -14.98 -16.89
CA ASP A 194 3.45 -15.10 -17.35
C ASP A 194 2.52 -14.54 -16.26
N VAL A 195 1.78 -13.50 -16.60
CA VAL A 195 0.76 -12.88 -15.75
C VAL A 195 -0.60 -13.40 -16.17
N GLU A 196 -1.35 -13.94 -15.21
CA GLU A 196 -2.68 -14.50 -15.46
C GLU A 196 -3.60 -13.45 -16.09
N TYR A 197 -4.39 -13.85 -17.08
CA TYR A 197 -5.23 -13.00 -17.95
C TYR A 197 -4.51 -12.05 -18.93
N HIS A 198 -3.23 -11.71 -18.72
CA HIS A 198 -2.52 -10.67 -19.49
C HIS A 198 -1.34 -11.20 -20.32
N GLY A 199 -0.88 -12.43 -20.08
CA GLY A 199 0.19 -13.07 -20.83
C GLY A 199 1.58 -12.62 -20.37
N LYS A 200 2.54 -12.53 -21.30
CA LYS A 200 3.93 -12.25 -20.94
C LYS A 200 4.15 -10.79 -20.57
N MET A 201 4.64 -10.57 -19.35
CA MET A 201 5.04 -9.27 -18.82
C MET A 201 6.46 -9.30 -18.28
N GLU A 202 7.01 -8.14 -17.93
CA GLU A 202 8.35 -8.01 -17.41
C GLU A 202 8.34 -7.64 -15.93
N ALA A 203 9.07 -8.41 -15.12
CA ALA A 203 9.26 -8.19 -13.69
C ALA A 203 10.67 -7.66 -13.43
N PHE A 204 10.79 -6.62 -12.59
CA PHE A 204 12.06 -6.03 -12.19
C PHE A 204 12.14 -5.82 -10.68
N LEU A 205 13.33 -5.96 -10.12
CA LEU A 205 13.52 -5.91 -8.67
C LEU A 205 13.26 -4.51 -8.10
N THR A 206 12.51 -4.44 -6.98
CA THR A 206 12.14 -3.19 -6.29
C THR A 206 12.24 -3.30 -4.77
N ASP A 207 12.33 -2.15 -4.07
CA ASP A 207 12.53 -2.05 -2.62
C ASP A 207 11.23 -2.16 -1.79
N GLY A 208 10.33 -3.10 -2.16
CA GLY A 208 9.00 -3.21 -1.55
C GLY A 208 8.86 -4.23 -0.42
N LEU A 209 9.93 -4.98 -0.11
CA LEU A 209 9.93 -5.94 1.00
C LEU A 209 9.76 -5.29 2.38
N ARG A 210 10.33 -4.09 2.58
CA ARG A 210 10.08 -3.26 3.77
C ARG A 210 10.31 -4.06 5.07
N SER A 211 9.32 -4.10 5.96
CA SER A 211 9.42 -4.69 7.30
C SER A 211 9.58 -6.21 7.33
N ILE A 212 9.12 -6.94 6.30
CA ILE A 212 9.22 -8.42 6.31
C ILE A 212 10.66 -8.91 6.22
N MET A 213 11.59 -8.08 5.74
CA MET A 213 13.02 -8.38 5.76
C MET A 213 13.56 -8.59 7.18
N ASP A 214 13.04 -7.83 8.14
CA ASP A 214 13.50 -7.87 9.53
C ASP A 214 12.61 -8.77 10.40
N SER A 215 11.34 -8.94 10.03
CA SER A 215 10.33 -9.62 10.85
C SER A 215 10.07 -11.09 10.47
N ILE A 216 10.38 -11.51 9.24
CA ILE A 216 10.14 -12.88 8.76
C ILE A 216 11.46 -13.50 8.23
N PRO A 217 12.03 -14.49 8.93
CA PRO A 217 13.24 -15.17 8.46
C PRO A 217 13.00 -15.92 7.14
N ALA A 218 13.88 -15.68 6.17
CA ALA A 218 13.94 -16.41 4.91
C ALA A 218 15.38 -16.52 4.39
N LYS A 219 15.71 -17.60 3.65
CA LYS A 219 17.02 -17.72 2.97
C LYS A 219 17.14 -16.78 1.77
N GLU A 220 16.05 -16.65 1.01
CA GLU A 220 15.92 -15.71 -0.10
C GLU A 220 14.59 -14.95 0.01
N MET A 221 14.65 -13.62 -0.17
CA MET A 221 13.47 -12.76 -0.20
C MET A 221 13.67 -11.66 -1.24
N LYS A 222 12.76 -11.56 -2.21
CA LYS A 222 12.82 -10.60 -3.33
C LYS A 222 11.42 -10.11 -3.65
N GLU A 223 11.28 -8.81 -3.92
CA GLU A 223 10.07 -8.21 -4.49
C GLU A 223 10.36 -7.69 -5.89
N PHE A 224 9.41 -7.92 -6.80
CA PHE A 224 9.48 -7.45 -8.17
C PHE A 224 8.24 -6.65 -8.55
N THR A 225 8.46 -5.49 -9.17
CA THR A 225 7.42 -4.73 -9.84
C THR A 225 7.23 -5.25 -11.26
N VAL A 226 5.97 -5.36 -11.69
CA VAL A 226 5.57 -5.93 -12.99
C VAL A 226 5.05 -4.83 -13.91
N ARG A 227 5.56 -4.80 -15.15
CA ARG A 227 5.21 -3.84 -16.21
C ARG A 227 5.06 -4.54 -17.56
N TRP A 228 4.38 -3.87 -18.48
CA TRP A 228 4.36 -4.32 -19.88
C TRP A 228 5.77 -4.31 -20.47
N PRO A 229 6.13 -5.31 -21.32
CA PRO A 229 7.44 -5.34 -21.95
C PRO A 229 7.75 -4.06 -22.75
N GLY A 230 8.99 -3.60 -22.67
CA GLY A 230 9.46 -2.37 -23.32
C GLY A 230 9.31 -1.11 -22.45
N HIS A 231 8.44 -1.11 -21.43
CA HIS A 231 8.31 0.02 -20.51
C HIS A 231 9.64 0.33 -19.78
N ILE A 232 10.30 -0.69 -19.25
CA ILE A 232 11.55 -0.52 -18.50
C ILE A 232 12.70 -0.13 -19.42
N ASP A 233 12.73 -0.63 -20.66
CA ASP A 233 13.72 -0.22 -21.66
C ASP A 233 13.55 1.27 -22.03
N LYS A 234 12.30 1.73 -22.18
CA LYS A 234 11.99 3.15 -22.40
C LYS A 234 12.41 4.01 -21.22
N TRP A 235 12.23 3.54 -19.98
CA TRP A 235 12.75 4.23 -18.79
C TRP A 235 14.28 4.40 -18.85
N ILE A 236 15.01 3.32 -19.15
CA ILE A 236 16.49 3.34 -19.18
C ILE A 236 17.02 4.24 -20.30
N THR A 237 16.34 4.28 -21.45
CA THR A 237 16.83 4.97 -22.65
C THR A 237 16.37 6.42 -22.76
N GLU A 238 15.18 6.74 -22.24
CA GLU A 238 14.57 8.08 -22.32
C GLU A 238 14.27 8.62 -20.91
N GLY A 239 13.56 7.85 -20.08
CA GLY A 239 12.98 8.32 -18.82
C GLY A 239 13.97 8.83 -17.77
N ILE A 240 15.19 8.26 -17.71
CA ILE A 240 16.21 8.65 -16.72
C ILE A 240 16.66 10.11 -16.87
N ASP A 241 16.60 10.65 -18.09
CA ASP A 241 17.04 12.01 -18.41
C ASP A 241 15.85 13.00 -18.53
N MET A 242 14.61 12.55 -18.33
CA MET A 242 13.41 13.40 -18.41
C MET A 242 13.24 14.23 -17.13
N ASP A 243 12.68 15.43 -17.28
CA ASP A 243 12.23 16.22 -16.13
C ASP A 243 11.09 15.49 -15.40
N GLU A 244 11.09 15.56 -14.07
CA GLU A 244 10.07 14.91 -13.24
C GLU A 244 8.67 15.33 -13.69
N ASN A 245 8.41 16.62 -13.95
CA ASN A 245 7.07 17.07 -14.35
C ASN A 245 6.65 16.55 -15.73
N GLU A 246 7.59 16.37 -16.65
CA GLU A 246 7.32 15.79 -17.97
C GLU A 246 6.89 14.33 -17.82
N LEU A 247 7.64 13.56 -17.04
CA LEU A 247 7.32 12.17 -16.75
C LEU A 247 5.99 12.00 -16.00
N LEU A 248 5.73 12.88 -15.03
CA LEU A 248 4.46 12.93 -14.29
C LEU A 248 3.26 13.17 -15.24
N ASN A 249 3.44 13.97 -16.29
CA ASN A 249 2.42 14.21 -17.29
C ASN A 249 2.23 13.01 -18.22
N GLU A 250 3.32 12.37 -18.66
CA GLU A 250 3.30 11.17 -19.51
C GLU A 250 2.63 9.97 -18.80
N TRP A 251 2.86 9.82 -17.50
CA TRP A 251 2.28 8.74 -16.69
C TRP A 251 0.97 9.12 -16.01
N LYS A 252 0.37 10.25 -16.38
CA LYS A 252 -0.87 10.70 -15.76
C LYS A 252 -1.97 9.65 -15.90
N PHE A 253 -2.64 9.35 -14.79
CA PHE A 253 -3.74 8.39 -14.78
C PHE A 253 -4.88 8.82 -15.71
N ASP A 254 -5.29 7.92 -16.59
CA ASP A 254 -6.39 8.11 -17.55
C ASP A 254 -7.56 7.19 -17.18
N ASN A 255 -8.60 7.78 -16.56
CA ASN A 255 -9.80 7.05 -16.14
C ASN A 255 -10.61 6.46 -17.32
N SER A 256 -10.30 6.82 -18.58
CA SER A 256 -10.96 6.24 -19.75
C SER A 256 -10.35 4.91 -20.20
N ARG A 257 -9.16 4.58 -19.70
CA ARG A 257 -8.47 3.32 -20.01
C ARG A 257 -8.81 2.26 -18.98
N GLU A 258 -9.13 1.07 -19.45
CA GLU A 258 -9.19 -0.12 -18.60
C GLU A 258 -7.81 -0.42 -18.02
N GLU A 259 -7.77 -0.85 -16.77
CA GLU A 259 -6.56 -1.20 -16.04
C GLU A 259 -6.81 -2.35 -15.07
N PHE A 260 -5.72 -2.93 -14.58
CA PHE A 260 -5.75 -4.03 -13.64
C PHE A 260 -4.61 -3.92 -12.63
N THR A 261 -4.82 -4.56 -11.49
CA THR A 261 -3.81 -4.77 -10.46
C THR A 261 -3.66 -6.27 -10.27
N TRP A 262 -2.43 -6.73 -10.29
CA TRP A 262 -2.08 -8.12 -10.09
C TRP A 262 -0.98 -8.23 -9.04
N LEU A 263 -1.13 -9.18 -8.11
CA LEU A 263 -0.14 -9.52 -7.10
C LEU A 263 -0.01 -11.04 -7.02
N GLU A 264 1.22 -11.53 -7.06
CA GLU A 264 1.60 -12.90 -6.68
C GLU A 264 2.48 -12.86 -5.44
N VAL A 265 2.12 -13.65 -4.43
CA VAL A 265 2.97 -13.92 -3.26
C VAL A 265 3.28 -15.40 -3.25
N LYS A 266 4.56 -15.74 -3.35
CA LYS A 266 5.05 -17.11 -3.38
C LYS A 266 5.99 -17.34 -2.21
N VAL A 267 5.69 -18.36 -1.40
CA VAL A 267 6.56 -18.82 -0.32
C VAL A 267 6.89 -20.29 -0.48
N GLU A 268 8.12 -20.70 -0.12
CA GLU A 268 8.54 -22.09 -0.18
C GLU A 268 9.33 -22.51 1.07
N ARG A 269 9.20 -23.78 1.45
CA ARG A 269 10.04 -24.46 2.45
C ARG A 269 10.14 -25.95 2.15
N ASP A 270 11.36 -26.49 2.06
CA ASP A 270 11.65 -27.91 1.89
C ASP A 270 10.86 -28.54 0.71
N GLY A 271 10.72 -27.78 -0.39
CA GLY A 271 9.98 -28.18 -1.59
C GLY A 271 8.45 -28.03 -1.51
N SER A 272 7.90 -27.74 -0.32
CA SER A 272 6.50 -27.31 -0.17
C SER A 272 6.37 -25.86 -0.58
N LYS A 273 5.32 -25.52 -1.32
CA LYS A 273 5.08 -24.17 -1.85
C LYS A 273 3.65 -23.75 -1.55
N ILE A 274 3.47 -22.46 -1.27
CA ILE A 274 2.16 -21.81 -1.27
C ILE A 274 2.27 -20.61 -2.20
N ARG A 275 1.28 -20.44 -3.07
CA ARG A 275 1.18 -19.27 -3.94
C ARG A 275 -0.19 -18.63 -3.78
N TRP A 276 -0.21 -17.34 -3.47
CA TRP A 276 -1.41 -16.51 -3.59
C TRP A 276 -1.36 -15.68 -4.86
N MET A 277 -2.51 -15.54 -5.51
CA MET A 277 -2.73 -14.62 -6.62
C MET A 277 -3.88 -13.70 -6.24
N VAL A 278 -3.67 -12.40 -6.36
CA VAL A 278 -4.67 -11.35 -6.17
C VAL A 278 -4.84 -10.60 -7.48
N TYR A 279 -6.08 -10.43 -7.93
CA TYR A 279 -6.41 -9.77 -9.19
C TYR A 279 -7.66 -8.89 -9.06
N ASP A 280 -7.61 -7.70 -9.66
CA ASP A 280 -8.75 -6.81 -9.82
C ASP A 280 -8.59 -6.00 -11.12
N ASN A 281 -9.68 -5.73 -11.82
CA ASN A 281 -9.71 -4.98 -13.08
C ASN A 281 -10.59 -3.70 -13.00
N GLY A 282 -10.77 -3.17 -11.79
CA GLY A 282 -11.65 -2.04 -11.53
C GLY A 282 -13.11 -2.48 -11.42
N LYS A 283 -13.93 -1.67 -10.74
CA LYS A 283 -15.36 -1.94 -10.57
C LYS A 283 -16.12 -0.65 -10.31
N ASN A 284 -17.27 -0.48 -10.96
CA ASN A 284 -18.18 0.66 -10.76
C ASN A 284 -17.51 2.04 -10.90
N GLY A 285 -16.50 2.15 -11.77
CA GLY A 285 -15.74 3.39 -11.99
C GLY A 285 -14.59 3.63 -10.99
N ASP A 286 -14.41 2.76 -9.99
CA ASP A 286 -13.23 2.76 -9.14
C ASP A 286 -12.12 1.93 -9.78
N SER A 287 -10.90 2.47 -9.87
CA SER A 287 -9.73 1.78 -10.40
C SER A 287 -9.33 0.57 -9.55
N SER A 288 -8.72 -0.44 -10.16
CA SER A 288 -8.20 -1.65 -9.53
C SER A 288 -7.20 -1.35 -8.41
N MET A 289 -6.31 -0.36 -8.59
CA MET A 289 -5.35 0.03 -7.56
C MET A 289 -6.04 0.67 -6.36
N ALA A 290 -6.99 1.59 -6.59
CA ALA A 290 -7.79 2.17 -5.51
C ALA A 290 -8.59 1.11 -4.75
N ARG A 291 -9.09 0.08 -5.44
CA ARG A 291 -9.80 -1.05 -4.83
C ARG A 291 -8.84 -1.92 -4.01
N THR A 292 -7.82 -2.49 -4.63
CA THR A 292 -6.88 -3.42 -3.97
C THR A 292 -6.11 -2.78 -2.81
N THR A 293 -5.68 -1.52 -2.96
CA THR A 293 -5.01 -0.79 -1.87
C THR A 293 -6.03 -0.26 -0.86
N GLY A 294 -7.09 0.40 -1.34
CA GLY A 294 -8.04 1.09 -0.48
C GLY A 294 -8.94 0.16 0.32
N LEU A 295 -9.28 -1.04 -0.19
CA LEU A 295 -10.02 -2.04 0.59
C LEU A 295 -9.18 -2.56 1.76
N VAL A 296 -7.87 -2.76 1.59
CA VAL A 296 -6.97 -3.16 2.69
C VAL A 296 -6.93 -2.05 3.74
N THR A 297 -6.68 -0.81 3.32
CA THR A 297 -6.65 0.35 4.22
C THR A 297 -7.99 0.53 4.95
N ALA A 298 -9.12 0.42 4.24
CA ALA A 298 -10.45 0.57 4.81
C ALA A 298 -10.76 -0.54 5.81
N ALA A 299 -10.46 -1.80 5.50
CA ALA A 299 -10.68 -2.92 6.42
C ALA A 299 -9.88 -2.74 7.72
N CYS A 300 -8.62 -2.31 7.64
CA CYS A 300 -7.81 -2.01 8.82
C CYS A 300 -8.42 -0.87 9.66
N ALA A 301 -8.87 0.21 9.00
CA ALA A 301 -9.52 1.34 9.67
C ALA A 301 -10.85 0.95 10.32
N ILE A 302 -11.66 0.13 9.67
CA ILE A 302 -12.91 -0.40 10.22
C ILE A 302 -12.64 -1.24 11.47
N LEU A 303 -11.65 -2.13 11.45
CA LEU A 303 -11.26 -2.89 12.65
C LEU A 303 -10.82 -1.98 13.81
N PHE A 304 -10.05 -0.92 13.52
CA PHE A 304 -9.65 0.07 14.53
C PHE A 304 -10.85 0.84 15.10
N LEU A 305 -11.82 1.20 14.26
CA LEU A 305 -13.02 1.94 14.66
C LEU A 305 -13.97 1.09 15.50
N GLU A 306 -14.21 -0.16 15.10
CA GLU A 306 -15.22 -1.02 15.72
C GLU A 306 -14.72 -1.74 16.97
N LYS A 307 -13.44 -2.14 16.97
CA LYS A 307 -12.87 -3.04 18.00
C LYS A 307 -11.60 -2.50 18.65
N GLY A 308 -11.08 -1.37 18.18
CA GLY A 308 -9.80 -0.80 18.61
C GLY A 308 -8.58 -1.59 18.12
N PRO A 309 -7.35 -1.05 18.28
CA PRO A 309 -6.13 -1.71 17.82
C PRO A 309 -5.91 -3.08 18.45
N MET A 310 -6.11 -3.21 19.76
CA MET A 310 -5.96 -4.48 20.46
C MET A 310 -7.08 -5.46 20.11
N GLY A 311 -8.34 -5.07 20.30
CA GLY A 311 -9.48 -5.97 20.13
C GLY A 311 -9.74 -6.36 18.67
N GLY A 312 -9.43 -5.49 17.72
CA GLY A 312 -9.64 -5.73 16.28
C GLY A 312 -8.42 -6.31 15.57
N CYS A 313 -7.22 -5.90 15.97
CA CYS A 313 -5.98 -6.16 15.25
C CYS A 313 -4.92 -6.92 16.05
N GLY A 314 -5.09 -7.08 17.36
CA GLY A 314 -4.08 -7.69 18.25
C GLY A 314 -2.88 -6.78 18.52
N LEU A 315 -3.03 -5.46 18.35
CA LEU A 315 -1.93 -4.50 18.42
C LEU A 315 -1.94 -3.72 19.73
N GLU A 316 -0.87 -3.85 20.52
CA GLU A 316 -0.59 -2.98 21.67
C GLU A 316 -0.20 -1.56 21.23
N PRO A 317 -0.12 -0.58 22.13
CA PRO A 317 0.52 0.71 21.83
C PRO A 317 1.94 0.51 21.26
N GLY A 318 2.22 1.14 20.13
CA GLY A 318 3.46 0.94 19.38
C GLY A 318 3.33 1.20 17.88
N ILE A 319 4.39 0.88 17.15
CA ILE A 319 4.46 0.96 15.69
C ILE A 319 4.48 -0.47 15.16
N HIS A 320 3.57 -0.79 14.25
CA HIS A 320 3.30 -2.16 13.82
C HIS A 320 3.25 -2.25 12.29
N PRO A 321 4.08 -3.08 11.65
CA PRO A 321 3.90 -3.42 10.24
C PRO A 321 2.70 -4.38 10.02
N PRO A 322 2.28 -4.61 8.77
CA PRO A 322 1.11 -5.43 8.45
C PRO A 322 1.19 -6.87 9.00
N GLU A 323 2.38 -7.48 9.01
CA GLU A 323 2.60 -8.84 9.51
C GLU A 323 2.55 -9.00 11.04
N ASN A 324 2.29 -7.90 11.77
CA ASN A 324 1.96 -7.93 13.20
C ASN A 324 0.46 -8.11 13.48
N LEU A 325 -0.39 -7.94 12.46
CA LEU A 325 -1.82 -8.22 12.59
C LEU A 325 -2.07 -9.67 13.01
N SER A 326 -3.12 -9.86 13.82
CA SER A 326 -3.59 -11.20 14.17
C SER A 326 -4.10 -11.97 12.94
N GLU A 327 -4.09 -13.30 13.00
CA GLU A 327 -4.60 -14.14 11.90
C GLU A 327 -6.09 -13.88 11.60
N ASP A 328 -6.89 -13.61 12.62
CA ASP A 328 -8.31 -13.29 12.47
C ASP A 328 -8.49 -11.95 11.74
N SER A 329 -7.64 -10.97 12.02
CA SER A 329 -7.64 -9.67 11.35
C SER A 329 -7.21 -9.79 9.89
N ILE A 330 -6.17 -10.58 9.61
CA ILE A 330 -5.71 -10.87 8.25
C ILE A 330 -6.81 -11.59 7.47
N GLN A 331 -7.49 -12.58 8.09
CA GLN A 331 -8.61 -13.27 7.47
C GLN A 331 -9.75 -12.32 7.15
N TYR A 332 -10.15 -11.47 8.10
CA TYR A 332 -11.18 -10.45 7.88
C TYR A 332 -10.84 -9.53 6.70
N ILE A 333 -9.58 -9.09 6.57
CA ILE A 333 -9.16 -8.23 5.46
C ILE A 333 -9.29 -8.97 4.12
N ILE A 334 -8.82 -10.22 4.04
CA ILE A 334 -8.96 -11.05 2.83
C ILE A 334 -10.43 -11.24 2.46
N ASP A 335 -11.27 -11.60 3.44
CA ASP A 335 -12.71 -11.78 3.25
C ASP A 335 -13.35 -10.48 2.75
N TYR A 336 -13.02 -9.33 3.36
CA TYR A 336 -13.53 -8.03 2.95
C TYR A 336 -13.17 -7.69 1.49
N LEU A 337 -11.94 -8.01 1.05
CA LEU A 337 -11.54 -7.83 -0.35
C LEU A 337 -12.37 -8.73 -1.29
N GLN A 338 -12.52 -10.01 -0.95
CA GLN A 338 -13.27 -10.99 -1.75
C GLN A 338 -14.76 -10.64 -1.82
N GLU A 339 -15.38 -10.24 -0.71
CA GLU A 339 -16.78 -9.77 -0.66
C GLU A 339 -17.00 -8.52 -1.52
N ASN A 340 -15.99 -7.67 -1.64
CA ASN A 340 -16.02 -6.51 -2.53
C ASN A 340 -15.62 -6.84 -3.99
N GLY A 341 -15.37 -8.12 -4.28
CA GLY A 341 -15.16 -8.67 -5.62
C GLY A 341 -13.72 -8.61 -6.13
N VAL A 342 -12.74 -8.47 -5.25
CA VAL A 342 -11.32 -8.72 -5.60
C VAL A 342 -11.10 -10.23 -5.64
N GLU A 343 -10.49 -10.73 -6.71
CA GLU A 343 -10.16 -12.15 -6.81
C GLU A 343 -8.91 -12.46 -5.98
N ILE A 344 -9.01 -13.43 -5.07
CA ILE A 344 -7.89 -13.92 -4.27
C ILE A 344 -7.92 -15.44 -4.29
N ASN A 345 -6.93 -16.06 -4.93
CA ASN A 345 -6.79 -17.51 -5.04
C ASN A 345 -5.51 -17.99 -4.34
N GLN A 346 -5.59 -19.16 -3.71
CA GLN A 346 -4.45 -19.85 -3.13
C GLN A 346 -4.23 -21.19 -3.85
N TYR A 347 -2.98 -21.52 -4.17
CA TYR A 347 -2.55 -22.73 -4.86
C TYR A 347 -1.49 -23.50 -4.10
#